data_AF-A0A428WY18-F1
#
_entry.id   AF-A0A428WY18-F1
#
_cell.length_a   1.000
_cell.length_b   1.000
_cell.length_c   1.000
_cell.angle_alpha   90.00
_cell.angle_beta   90.00
_cell.angle_gamma   90.00
#
_symmetry.space_group_name_H-M   'P 1'
#
loop_
_entity.id
_entity.type
_entity.pdbx_description
1 polymer ?
#
loop_
_entity_poly.entity_id
_entity_poly.type
_entity_poly.pdbx_seq_one_letter_code
_entity_poly.pdbx_strand_id
1 'polypeptide(L)'
;MSAVIYIDPAAIHPVINGVWHRARLRGIPPPGQGITMLCGASAAASFEPSTQRGVPTMCPRCDSIYRQEHGIPQQHTRQSC
;
A
#
# COMPACT_ATOMS: atom_id res chain seq x y z
N MET A 1 -5.39 -30.40 14.36
CA MET A 1 -6.00 -29.08 14.63
C MET A 1 -5.23 -28.03 13.84
N SER A 2 -5.91 -27.19 13.07
CA SER A 2 -5.29 -26.13 12.26
C SER A 2 -5.90 -24.78 12.62
N ALA A 3 -5.07 -23.74 12.70
CA ALA A 3 -5.53 -22.36 12.81
C ALA A 3 -5.66 -21.74 11.41
N VAL A 4 -6.66 -20.88 11.22
CA VAL A 4 -6.88 -20.12 9.98
C VAL A 4 -6.69 -18.64 10.29
N ILE A 5 -5.85 -17.97 9.50
CA ILE A 5 -5.61 -16.53 9.60
C ILE A 5 -6.19 -15.88 8.35
N TYR A 6 -7.16 -14.99 8.53
CA TYR A 6 -7.75 -14.20 7.45
C TYR A 6 -6.97 -12.90 7.29
N ILE A 7 -6.45 -12.66 6.09
CA ILE A 7 -5.76 -11.42 5.75
C ILE A 7 -6.40 -10.87 4.47
N ASP A 8 -6.80 -9.61 4.51
CA ASP A 8 -7.26 -8.89 3.32
C ASP A 8 -6.05 -8.28 2.58
N PRO A 9 -5.72 -8.74 1.36
CA PRO A 9 -4.61 -8.19 0.60
C PRO A 9 -4.77 -6.70 0.26
N ALA A 10 -6.01 -6.18 0.20
CA ALA A 10 -6.27 -4.77 -0.08
C ALA A 10 -5.91 -3.84 1.10
N ALA A 11 -5.83 -4.40 2.31
CA ALA A 11 -5.41 -3.71 3.53
C ALA A 11 -3.88 -3.66 3.71
N ILE A 12 -3.12 -4.32 2.84
CA ILE A 12 -1.65 -4.34 2.91
C ILE A 12 -1.08 -3.13 2.17
N HIS A 13 -0.32 -2.30 2.88
CA HIS A 13 0.37 -1.14 2.33
C HIS A 13 1.89 -1.37 2.34
N PRO A 14 2.50 -1.79 1.21
CA PRO A 14 3.96 -1.88 1.12
C PRO A 14 4.62 -0.54 1.39
N VAL A 15 5.72 -0.56 2.13
CA VAL A 15 6.50 0.64 2.44
C VAL A 15 7.73 0.71 1.54
N ILE A 16 7.87 1.77 0.77
CA ILE A 16 9.09 2.07 -0.02
C ILE A 16 9.57 3.45 0.40
N ASN A 17 10.83 3.56 0.83
CA ASN A 17 11.44 4.83 1.25
C ASN A 17 10.61 5.59 2.32
N GLY A 18 10.00 4.86 3.26
CA GLY A 18 9.18 5.45 4.33
C GLY A 18 7.78 5.93 3.90
N VAL A 19 7.35 5.64 2.68
CA VAL A 19 6.05 6.03 2.13
C VAL A 19 5.16 4.79 1.99
N TRP A 20 3.88 4.92 2.34
CA TRP A 20 2.89 3.88 2.09
C TRP A 20 2.46 3.85 0.63
N HIS A 21 2.57 2.69 0.00
CA HIS A 21 2.10 2.44 -1.35
C HIS A 21 0.90 1.49 -1.34
N ARG A 22 0.21 1.44 -2.46
CA ARG A 22 -0.84 0.45 -2.73
C ARG A 22 -0.40 -0.42 -3.90
N ALA A 23 -0.74 -1.70 -3.83
CA ALA A 23 -0.53 -2.66 -4.90
C ALA A 23 -1.80 -3.51 -5.07
N ARG A 24 -2.01 -4.04 -6.28
CA ARG A 24 -3.09 -5.00 -6.56
C ARG A 24 -2.63 -6.40 -6.17
N LEU A 25 -2.59 -6.68 -4.88
CA LEU A 25 -2.18 -7.97 -4.35
C LEU A 25 -3.33 -8.99 -4.48
N ARG A 26 -3.03 -10.18 -4.98
CA ARG A 26 -3.98 -11.31 -5.00
C ARG A 26 -3.90 -12.19 -3.74
N GLY A 27 -2.93 -11.90 -2.87
CA GLY A 27 -2.58 -12.66 -1.67
C GLY A 27 -1.31 -12.10 -1.06
N ILE A 28 -0.79 -12.76 -0.03
CA ILE A 28 0.50 -12.39 0.58
C ILE A 28 1.62 -12.83 -0.36
N PRO A 29 2.45 -11.90 -0.87
CA PRO A 29 3.58 -12.27 -1.70
C PRO A 29 4.64 -13.01 -0.85
N PRO A 30 5.31 -14.04 -1.40
CA PRO A 30 6.52 -14.60 -0.82
C PRO A 30 7.59 -13.51 -0.57
N PRO A 31 8.38 -13.62 0.50
CA PRO A 31 9.56 -12.78 0.69
C PRO A 31 10.50 -12.87 -0.53
N GLY A 32 11.04 -11.75 -0.96
CA GLY A 32 11.88 -11.62 -2.14
C GLY A 32 11.12 -11.51 -3.48
N GLN A 33 9.82 -11.80 -3.52
CA GLN A 33 9.04 -11.63 -4.75
C GLN A 33 8.91 -10.15 -5.10
N GLY A 34 9.20 -9.80 -6.36
CA GLY A 34 8.96 -8.47 -6.89
C GLY A 34 7.46 -8.13 -6.91
N ILE A 35 7.10 -6.99 -6.34
CA ILE A 35 5.74 -6.44 -6.36
C ILE A 35 5.77 -5.05 -7.01
N THR A 36 4.76 -4.79 -7.84
CA THR A 36 4.57 -3.50 -8.51
C THR A 36 3.41 -2.74 -7.87
N MET A 37 3.68 -1.51 -7.46
CA MET A 37 2.73 -0.58 -6.87
C MET A 37 1.85 0.07 -7.95
N LEU A 38 0.71 0.60 -7.57
CA LEU A 38 -0.17 1.37 -8.46
C LEU A 38 0.56 2.55 -9.11
N CYS A 39 1.49 3.20 -8.39
CA CYS A 39 2.28 4.30 -8.93
C CYS A 39 3.35 3.88 -9.96
N GLY A 40 3.55 2.58 -10.18
CA GLY A 40 4.57 2.01 -11.07
C GLY A 40 5.89 1.66 -10.39
N ALA A 41 6.11 2.06 -9.14
CA ALA A 41 7.28 1.64 -8.37
C ALA A 41 7.28 0.12 -8.19
N SER A 42 8.46 -0.52 -8.21
CA SER A 42 8.60 -1.95 -7.96
C SER A 42 9.69 -2.20 -6.92
N ALA A 43 9.45 -3.15 -6.02
CA ALA A 43 10.38 -3.56 -4.97
C ALA A 43 10.19 -5.05 -4.64
N ALA A 44 11.21 -5.69 -4.08
CA ALA A 44 11.07 -7.03 -3.53
C ALA A 44 10.33 -6.97 -2.19
N ALA A 45 9.40 -7.90 -1.96
CA ALA A 45 8.65 -7.98 -0.70
C ALA A 45 9.56 -8.42 0.46
N SER A 46 9.51 -7.69 1.57
CA SER A 46 10.08 -8.08 2.86
C SER A 46 9.04 -7.88 3.96
N PHE A 47 9.18 -8.62 5.05
CA PHE A 47 8.25 -8.59 6.18
C PHE A 47 9.04 -8.45 7.48
N GLU A 48 8.69 -7.43 8.26
CA GLU A 48 9.31 -7.15 9.55
C GLU A 48 8.21 -6.94 10.60
N PRO A 49 8.44 -7.29 11.87
CA PRO A 49 7.54 -6.91 12.95
C PRO A 49 7.34 -5.40 12.97
N SER A 50 6.09 -4.94 13.11
CA SER A 50 5.78 -3.52 13.15
C SER A 50 6.33 -2.88 14.43
N THR A 51 7.56 -2.38 14.38
CA THR A 51 8.18 -1.52 15.41
C THR A 51 7.96 -0.04 15.10
N GLN A 52 7.43 0.27 13.91
CA GLN A 52 7.31 1.62 13.38
C GLN A 52 6.27 2.44 14.17
N ARG A 53 6.74 3.55 14.77
CA ARG A 53 5.88 4.59 15.36
C ARG A 53 5.83 5.79 14.42
N GLY A 54 4.62 6.17 14.00
CA GLY A 54 4.37 7.27 13.06
C GLY A 54 3.49 6.82 11.91
N VAL A 55 2.55 7.65 11.47
CA VAL A 55 1.67 7.37 10.32
C VAL A 55 2.47 7.65 9.05
N PRO A 56 2.92 6.64 8.30
CA PRO A 56 3.67 6.87 7.07
C PRO A 56 2.76 7.60 6.07
N THR A 57 3.30 8.63 5.42
CA THR A 57 2.53 9.38 4.42
C THR A 57 2.16 8.45 3.27
N MET A 58 0.89 8.49 2.84
CA MET A 58 0.43 7.74 1.67
C MET A 58 1.03 8.35 0.40
N CYS A 59 1.51 7.51 -0.53
CA CYS A 59 1.96 7.93 -1.84
C CYS A 59 0.81 8.63 -2.58
N PRO A 60 0.92 9.92 -2.94
CA PRO A 60 -0.18 10.68 -3.55
C PRO A 60 -0.69 10.06 -4.85
N ARG A 61 0.21 9.49 -5.66
CA ARG A 61 -0.16 8.83 -6.92
C ARG A 61 -0.94 7.54 -6.69
N CYS A 62 -0.52 6.73 -5.71
CA CYS A 62 -1.28 5.53 -5.32
C CYS A 62 -2.66 5.89 -4.78
N ASP A 63 -2.76 6.94 -3.96
CA ASP A 63 -4.04 7.40 -3.41
C ASP A 63 -4.97 7.91 -4.51
N SER A 64 -4.44 8.73 -5.43
CA SER A 64 -5.20 9.26 -6.55
C SER A 64 -5.77 8.16 -7.45
N ILE A 65 -4.94 7.17 -7.83
CA ILE A 65 -5.38 6.01 -8.64
C ILE A 65 -6.43 5.20 -7.88
N TYR A 66 -6.17 4.89 -6.61
CA TYR A 66 -7.11 4.13 -5.78
C TYR A 66 -8.48 4.82 -5.69
N ARG A 67 -8.49 6.13 -5.41
CA ARG A 67 -9.72 6.92 -5.36
C ARG A 67 -10.46 6.92 -6.68
N GLN A 68 -9.75 7.09 -7.79
CA GLN A 68 -10.33 7.04 -9.14
C GLN A 68 -11.00 5.68 -9.41
N GLU A 69 -10.33 4.58 -9.06
CA GLU A 69 -10.85 3.22 -9.24
C GLU A 69 -12.09 2.92 -8.39
N HIS A 70 -12.25 3.62 -7.26
CA HIS A 70 -13.34 3.40 -6.30
C HIS A 70 -14.40 4.50 -6.32
N GLY A 71 -14.33 5.44 -7.28
CA GLY A 71 -15.29 6.56 -7.38
C GLY A 71 -15.23 7.53 -6.19
N ILE A 72 -14.13 7.56 -5.46
CA ILE A 72 -13.93 8.44 -4.31
C ILE A 72 -13.43 9.80 -4.85
N PRO A 73 -14.04 10.94 -4.45
CA PRO A 73 -13.52 12.24 -4.82
C PRO A 73 -12.06 12.41 -4.42
N GLN A 74 -11.26 13.01 -5.30
CA GLN A 74 -9.89 13.41 -4.95
C GLN A 74 -9.97 14.33 -3.74
N GLN A 75 -9.03 14.22 -2.81
CA GLN A 75 -8.86 15.30 -1.84
C GLN A 75 -8.49 16.52 -2.67
N HIS A 76 -9.39 17.51 -2.73
CA HIS A 76 -9.02 18.82 -3.23
C HIS A 76 -7.81 19.22 -2.40
N THR A 77 -6.64 19.26 -3.02
CA THR A 77 -5.53 20.03 -2.52
C THR A 77 -6.15 21.38 -2.23
N ARG A 78 -6.29 21.76 -0.95
CA ARG A 78 -6.53 23.15 -0.60
C ARG A 78 -5.32 23.86 -1.20
N GLN A 79 -5.47 24.40 -2.41
CA GLN A 79 -4.59 25.42 -2.91
C GLN A 79 -4.83 26.57 -1.95
N SER A 80 -3.92 26.72 -0.98
CA SER A 80 -3.84 27.93 -0.19
C SER A 80 -3.71 29.09 -1.17
N CYS A 81 -4.68 29.99 -1.16
CA CYS A 81 -4.53 31.34 -1.68
C CYS A 81 -3.42 32.07 -0.94
#